data_AF-A0A6B3H015-F1
#
_entry.id   AF-A0A6B3H015-F1
#
_cell.length_a   1.000
_cell.length_b   1.000
_cell.length_c   1.000
_cell.angle_alpha   90.00
_cell.angle_beta   90.00
_cell.angle_gamma   90.00
#
_symmetry.space_group_name_H-M   'P 1'
#
loop_
_entity.id
_entity.type
_entity.pdbx_description
1 polymer ?
#
loop_
_entity_poly.entity_id
_entity_poly.type
_entity_poly.pdbx_seq_one_letter_code
_entity_poly.pdbx_strand_id
1 'polypeptide(L)'
;WQVWTPVEHFGASSPGDRHVRIDAVSGEFALPPEVREEDGTMRAYGAVPEKGAQLRVPRYRTGGGSAGNVARGAISVLRSSVPYVAGVDNREAATGGV
;
A
#
# COMPACT_ATOMS: atom_id res chain seq x y z
N TRP A 1 -0.83 18.17 10.29
CA TRP A 1 -0.70 16.71 10.11
C TRP A 1 0.60 16.42 9.38
N GLN A 2 1.28 15.34 9.76
CA GLN A 2 2.48 14.87 9.08
C GLN A 2 2.08 13.84 8.01
N VAL A 3 2.69 13.92 6.83
CA VAL A 3 2.41 12.99 5.74
C VAL A 3 3.29 11.76 5.90
N TRP A 4 2.68 10.59 5.74
CA TRP A 4 3.35 9.29 5.73
C TRP A 4 3.24 8.69 4.33
N THR A 5 4.34 8.11 3.85
CA THR A 5 4.44 7.54 2.51
C THR A 5 4.21 6.03 2.57
N PRO A 6 3.24 5.48 1.81
CA PRO A 6 3.07 4.05 1.69
C PRO A 6 4.26 3.39 0.99
N VAL A 7 4.79 2.33 1.58
CA VAL A 7 5.88 1.51 0.99
C VAL A 7 5.53 0.03 1.05
N GLU A 8 6.11 -0.76 0.16
CA GLU A 8 5.90 -2.22 0.12
C GLU A 8 6.60 -2.92 1.31
N HIS A 9 7.79 -2.44 1.66
CA HIS A 9 8.61 -2.95 2.75
C HIS A 9 9.48 -1.84 3.37
N PHE A 10 9.92 -2.03 4.61
CA PHE A 10 10.72 -1.02 5.32
C PHE A 10 12.23 -1.11 5.07
N GLY A 11 12.73 -2.15 4.40
CA GLY A 11 14.18 -2.45 4.32
C GLY A 11 15.09 -1.33 3.77
N ALA A 12 14.53 -0.42 2.95
CA ALA A 12 15.26 0.73 2.40
C ALA A 12 15.05 2.04 3.19
N SER A 13 14.32 2.00 4.29
CA SER A 13 13.94 3.18 5.07
C SER A 13 15.01 3.52 6.10
N SER A 14 15.23 4.82 6.27
CA SER A 14 16.07 5.40 7.32
C SER A 14 15.24 5.69 8.59
N PRO A 15 15.85 5.84 9.77
CA PRO A 15 15.14 6.07 11.04
C PRO A 15 14.18 7.29 11.06
N GLY A 16 14.43 8.29 10.21
CA GLY A 16 13.58 9.49 10.10
C GLY A 16 12.43 9.35 9.10
N ASP A 17 12.39 8.28 8.31
CA ASP A 17 11.45 8.14 7.20
C ASP A 17 10.05 7.81 7.72
N ARG A 18 9.09 8.63 7.33
CA ARG A 18 7.68 8.47 7.69
C ARG A 18 7.03 7.47 6.74
N HIS A 19 7.45 6.22 6.83
CA HIS A 19 6.97 5.14 5.98
C HIS A 19 5.90 4.31 6.69
N VAL A 20 4.92 3.84 5.93
CA VAL A 20 3.84 2.99 6.44
C VAL A 20 3.59 1.87 5.43
N ARG A 21 3.33 0.66 5.91
CA ARG A 21 2.82 -0.42 5.06
C ARG A 21 1.31 -0.49 5.22
N ILE A 22 0.59 -0.68 4.13
CA ILE A 22 -0.87 -0.77 4.15
C ILE A 22 -1.25 -2.10 3.52
N ASP A 23 -1.90 -2.96 4.31
CA ASP A 23 -2.68 -4.06 3.76
C ASP A 23 -4.11 -3.56 3.57
N ALA A 24 -4.45 -3.27 2.31
CA ALA A 24 -5.76 -2.75 1.96
C ALA A 24 -6.88 -3.80 2.05
N VAL A 25 -6.54 -5.10 2.10
CA VAL A 25 -7.52 -6.19 2.21
C VAL A 25 -7.97 -6.34 3.66
N SER A 26 -7.03 -6.44 4.59
CA SER A 26 -7.32 -6.53 6.02
C SER A 26 -7.62 -5.18 6.68
N GLY A 27 -7.22 -4.08 6.02
CA GLY A 27 -7.28 -2.73 6.60
C GLY A 27 -6.19 -2.47 7.64
N GLU A 28 -5.13 -3.29 7.65
CA GLU A 28 -4.03 -3.19 8.59
C GLU A 28 -3.00 -2.14 8.14
N PHE A 29 -2.54 -1.33 9.11
CA PHE A 29 -1.43 -0.42 8.95
C PHE A 29 -0.25 -0.93 9.77
N ALA A 30 0.84 -1.29 9.10
CA ALA A 30 2.08 -1.65 9.79
C ALA A 30 2.97 -0.42 9.90
N LEU A 31 3.56 -0.23 11.07
CA LEU A 31 4.59 0.77 11.31
C LEU A 31 5.98 0.13 11.25
N PRO A 32 7.03 0.92 10.98
CA PRO A 32 8.38 0.40 10.87
C PRO A 32 8.85 -0.32 12.14
N PRO A 33 9.54 -1.46 12.02
CA PRO A 33 10.11 -2.15 13.16
C PRO A 33 11.42 -1.51 13.61
N GLU A 34 11.77 -1.78 14.86
CA GLU A 34 13.14 -1.67 15.34
C GLU A 34 13.71 -3.08 15.48
N VAL A 35 14.82 -3.36 14.80
CA VAL A 35 15.41 -4.69 14.70
C VAL A 35 16.76 -4.68 15.40
N ARG A 36 17.03 -5.74 16.17
CA ARG A 36 18.36 -5.95 16.75
C ARG A 36 19.29 -6.53 15.68
N GLU A 37 20.41 -5.86 15.47
CA GLU A 37 21.48 -6.31 14.57
C GLU A 37 22.40 -7.33 15.27
N GLU A 38 23.26 -8.01 14.51
CA GLU A 38 24.14 -9.06 15.02
C GLU A 38 25.10 -8.57 16.12
N ASP A 39 25.52 -7.31 16.05
CA ASP A 39 26.38 -6.65 17.04
C ASP A 39 25.62 -6.23 18.32
N GLY A 40 24.32 -6.50 18.39
CA GLY A 40 23.44 -6.16 19.51
C GLY A 40 22.90 -4.74 19.49
N THR A 41 23.25 -3.92 18.50
CA THR A 41 22.67 -2.59 18.31
C THR A 41 21.22 -2.69 17.85
N MET A 42 20.43 -1.66 18.15
CA MET A 42 19.06 -1.54 17.66
C MET A 42 19.04 -0.62 16.45
N ARG A 43 18.43 -1.06 15.36
CA ARG A 43 18.25 -0.28 14.14
C ARG A 43 16.77 -0.07 13.86
N ALA A 44 16.35 1.19 13.81
CA ALA A 44 15.03 1.57 13.36
C ALA A 44 14.97 1.62 11.82
N TYR A 45 13.95 0.99 11.24
CA TYR A 45 13.69 0.97 9.80
C TYR A 45 12.63 2.00 9.40
N GLY A 46 12.59 3.12 10.08
CA GLY A 46 11.61 4.19 9.86
C GLY A 46 11.19 4.87 11.16
N ALA A 47 10.52 6.00 11.01
CA ALA A 47 9.93 6.73 12.13
C ALA A 47 8.69 6.00 12.65
N VAL A 48 8.40 6.14 13.94
CA VAL A 48 7.16 5.68 14.57
C VAL A 48 6.41 6.92 15.11
N PRO A 49 5.09 7.06 14.87
CA PRO A 49 4.32 8.14 15.47
C PRO A 49 4.41 8.09 17.00
N GLU A 50 4.33 9.25 17.64
CA GLU A 50 4.26 9.30 19.11
C GLU A 50 3.06 8.50 19.62
N LYS A 51 3.23 7.90 20.81
CA LYS A 51 2.15 7.17 21.46
C LYS A 51 0.92 8.08 21.64
N GLY A 52 -0.23 7.63 21.16
CA GLY A 52 -1.48 8.40 21.21
C GLY A 52 -1.67 9.39 20.06
N ALA A 53 -0.74 9.45 19.10
CA ALA A 53 -0.93 10.22 17.89
C ALA A 53 -2.16 9.73 17.11
N GLN A 54 -2.96 10.68 16.61
CA GLN A 54 -4.11 10.37 15.76
C GLN A 54 -3.66 10.13 14.32
N LEU A 55 -4.03 8.97 13.77
CA LEU A 55 -3.83 8.65 12.36
C LEU A 55 -5.04 9.09 11.56
N ARG A 56 -4.80 9.72 10.40
CA ARG A 56 -5.85 10.17 9.50
C ARG A 56 -5.61 9.63 8.11
N VAL A 57 -6.61 8.98 7.54
CA VAL A 57 -6.65 8.56 6.14
C VAL A 57 -7.55 9.54 5.37
N PRO A 58 -7.00 10.49 4.60
CA PRO A 58 -7.80 11.56 4.01
C PRO A 58 -8.80 11.06 2.96
N ARG A 59 -8.46 9.98 2.26
CA ARG A 59 -9.28 9.33 1.25
C ARG A 59 -9.03 7.83 1.30
N TYR A 60 -10.11 7.05 1.31
CA TYR A 60 -10.06 5.61 1.17
C TYR A 60 -11.18 5.18 0.21
N ARG A 61 -11.06 3.99 -0.37
CA ARG A 61 -12.08 3.40 -1.25
C ARG A 61 -12.55 2.09 -0.65
N THR A 62 -13.82 1.79 -0.84
CA THR A 62 -14.45 0.53 -0.41
C THR A 62 -15.34 0.01 -1.54
N GLY A 63 -15.70 -1.28 -1.47
CA GLY A 63 -16.60 -1.93 -2.43
C GLY A 63 -15.89 -2.85 -3.41
N GLY A 64 -16.66 -3.41 -4.36
CA GLY A 64 -16.18 -4.42 -5.31
C GLY A 64 -16.19 -5.83 -4.73
N GLY A 65 -15.68 -6.02 -3.51
CA GLY A 65 -15.63 -7.32 -2.83
C GLY A 65 -15.13 -8.44 -3.75
N SER A 66 -15.62 -9.66 -3.53
CA SER A 66 -15.30 -10.79 -4.41
C SER A 66 -15.70 -10.59 -5.88
N ALA A 67 -16.72 -9.76 -6.17
CA ALA A 67 -17.12 -9.44 -7.54
C ALA A 67 -16.08 -8.60 -8.30
N GLY A 68 -15.16 -7.94 -7.59
CA GLY A 68 -14.01 -7.25 -8.17
C GLY A 68 -12.87 -8.19 -8.56
N ASN A 69 -12.89 -9.45 -8.09
CA ASN A 69 -11.88 -10.43 -8.44
C ASN A 69 -12.16 -11.01 -9.82
N VAL A 70 -11.31 -10.69 -10.79
CA VAL A 70 -11.47 -11.14 -12.17
C VAL A 70 -10.15 -11.64 -12.74
N ALA A 71 -10.23 -12.58 -13.67
CA ALA A 71 -9.07 -13.16 -14.32
C ALA A 71 -8.26 -12.12 -15.11
N ARG A 72 -7.00 -12.47 -15.41
CA ARG A 72 -6.17 -11.76 -16.38
C ARG A 72 -6.95 -11.55 -17.69
N GLY A 73 -6.88 -10.34 -18.25
CA GLY A 73 -7.55 -9.98 -19.51
C GLY A 73 -9.07 -9.77 -19.43
N ALA A 74 -9.71 -9.98 -18.29
CA ALA A 74 -11.16 -9.77 -18.13
C ALA A 74 -11.56 -8.29 -18.19
N ILE A 75 -10.66 -7.37 -17.81
CA ILE A 75 -10.86 -5.92 -17.89
C ILE A 75 -10.29 -5.46 -19.23
N SER A 76 -11.14 -5.43 -20.27
CA SER A 76 -10.70 -5.18 -21.66
C SER A 76 -11.40 -4.01 -22.37
N VAL A 77 -12.35 -3.34 -21.71
CA VAL A 77 -13.18 -2.30 -22.32
C VAL A 77 -12.66 -0.89 -22.00
N LEU A 78 -12.33 -0.12 -23.04
CA LEU A 78 -12.10 1.33 -22.94
C LEU A 78 -13.44 2.07 -22.81
N ARG A 79 -13.71 2.63 -21.62
CA ARG A 79 -14.93 3.44 -21.39
C ARG A 79 -14.83 4.86 -21.94
N SER A 80 -13.61 5.35 -22.12
CA SER A 80 -13.31 6.66 -22.71
C SER A 80 -12.18 6.49 -23.71
N SER A 81 -12.31 7.12 -24.89
CA SER A 81 -11.31 7.04 -25.93
C SER A 81 -10.05 7.84 -25.56
N VAL A 82 -8.89 7.22 -25.72
CA VAL A 82 -7.57 7.87 -25.61
C VAL A 82 -6.92 7.81 -27.00
N PRO A 83 -6.53 8.94 -27.61
CA PRO A 83 -5.91 8.93 -28.95
C PRO A 83 -4.70 7.99 -29.01
N TYR A 84 -4.59 7.28 -30.13
CA TYR A 84 -3.51 6.32 -30.41
C TYR A 84 -3.48 5.06 -29.52
N VAL A 85 -4.47 4.85 -28.64
CA VAL A 85 -4.59 3.63 -27.83
C VAL A 85 -5.56 2.65 -28.51
N ALA A 86 -5.05 1.51 -28.98
CA ALA A 86 -5.83 0.50 -29.69
C ALA A 86 -6.63 -0.44 -28.78
N GLY A 87 -6.27 -0.56 -27.50
CA GLY A 87 -6.94 -1.43 -26.55
C GLY A 87 -6.34 -1.36 -25.15
N VAL A 88 -7.03 -1.98 -24.20
CA VAL A 88 -6.58 -2.14 -22.82
C VAL A 88 -6.85 -3.56 -22.35
N ASP A 89 -6.01 -4.05 -21.46
CA ASP A 89 -6.22 -5.29 -20.73
C ASP A 89 -5.59 -5.18 -19.35
N ASN A 90 -6.18 -5.82 -18.34
CA ASN A 90 -5.47 -6.06 -17.09
C ASN A 90 -4.45 -7.17 -17.30
N ARG A 91 -3.16 -6.78 -17.34
CA ARG A 91 -2.07 -7.73 -17.50
C ARG A 91 -2.03 -8.76 -16.39
N GLU A 92 -2.46 -8.43 -15.17
CA GLU A 92 -2.54 -9.36 -14.04
C GLU A 92 -3.99 -9.54 -13.60
N ALA A 93 -4.29 -10.65 -12.91
CA ALA A 93 -5.61 -10.85 -12.33
C ALA A 93 -5.91 -9.76 -11.28
N ALA A 94 -7.15 -9.27 -11.25
CA ALA A 94 -7.61 -8.44 -10.14
C ALA A 94 -7.96 -9.37 -8.98
N THR A 95 -7.37 -9.13 -7.82
CA THR A 95 -7.51 -9.98 -6.62
C THR A 95 -7.61 -9.12 -5.37
N GLY A 96 -7.81 -9.75 -4.20
CA GLY A 96 -7.84 -9.08 -2.89
C GLY A 96 -9.21 -8.55 -2.46
N GLY A 97 -10.25 -8.70 -3.29
CA GLY A 97 -11.62 -8.42 -2.87
C GLY A 97 -12.16 -9.54 -1.99
N VAL A 98 -12.71 -9.18 -0.82
CA VAL A 98 -13.40 -10.07 0.12
C VAL A 98 -14.83 -9.61 0.36
#